data_AF-A0A4Y9VUH2-F1
#
_entry.id   AF-A0A4Y9VUH2-F1
#
_cell.length_a   1.000
_cell.length_b   1.000
_cell.length_c   1.000
_cell.angle_alpha   90.00
_cell.angle_beta   90.00
_cell.angle_gamma   90.00
#
_symmetry.space_group_name_H-M   'P 1'
#
loop_
_entity.id
_entity.type
_entity.pdbx_description
1 polymer ?
#
loop_
_entity_poly.entity_id
_entity_poly.type
_entity_poly.pdbx_seq_one_letter_code
_entity_poly.pdbx_strand_id
1 'polypeptide(L)'
;MQKKMLLACASMLLLLQPLAATADSKQDCIVSGRVFQDAMRSEVLSIAYGEQIDWRRIDYYTLPKSAQERIEVDISKMRPTAESIVANVQKDVSEWNRQGMDGNSMAREILLGGMENLAEKYAIQCLKAQ
;
A
#
# COMPACT_ATOMS: atom_id res chain seq x y z
N MET A 1 36.44 61.87 -2.68
CA MET A 1 35.47 61.32 -3.65
C MET A 1 35.09 59.91 -3.24
N GLN A 2 33.87 59.72 -2.71
CA GLN A 2 33.31 58.41 -2.37
C GLN A 2 32.72 57.77 -3.62
N LYS A 3 33.10 56.52 -3.94
CA LYS A 3 32.34 55.64 -4.83
C LYS A 3 31.86 54.44 -4.03
N LYS A 4 30.55 54.41 -3.77
CA LYS A 4 29.81 53.18 -3.45
C LYS A 4 29.66 52.40 -4.75
N MET A 5 29.81 51.08 -4.72
CA MET A 5 28.89 50.17 -5.41
C MET A 5 29.08 48.74 -4.90
N LEU A 6 28.01 48.25 -4.27
CA LEU A 6 27.73 46.87 -3.94
C LEU A 6 27.60 46.04 -5.22
N LEU A 7 28.11 44.82 -5.23
CA LEU A 7 27.53 43.67 -5.95
C LEU A 7 27.75 42.46 -5.02
N ALA A 8 26.83 42.19 -4.11
CA ALA A 8 25.66 41.34 -4.33
C ALA A 8 26.06 39.89 -4.66
N CYS A 9 26.00 39.08 -3.60
CA CYS A 9 26.08 37.64 -3.55
C CYS A 9 25.05 37.00 -4.51
N ALA A 10 25.51 36.44 -5.62
CA ALA A 10 24.65 35.81 -6.63
C ALA A 10 25.12 34.38 -6.95
N SER A 11 25.38 33.57 -5.93
CA SER A 11 25.83 32.18 -6.15
C SER A 11 25.24 31.15 -5.19
N MET A 12 24.15 31.46 -4.49
CA MET A 12 23.60 30.55 -3.47
C MET A 12 22.07 30.37 -3.58
N LEU A 13 21.54 30.24 -4.80
CA LEU A 13 20.09 30.12 -4.99
C LEU A 13 19.69 29.24 -6.19
N LEU A 14 20.30 28.05 -6.32
CA LEU A 14 19.88 27.05 -7.33
C LEU A 14 19.73 25.61 -6.79
N LEU A 15 19.83 25.36 -5.48
CA LEU A 15 19.79 23.99 -4.92
C LEU A 15 18.57 23.67 -4.05
N LEU A 16 17.47 24.40 -4.19
CA LEU A 16 16.23 24.14 -3.44
C LEU A 16 14.98 24.27 -4.31
N GLN A 17 15.03 23.79 -5.56
CA GLN A 17 13.78 23.41 -6.18
C GLN A 17 13.38 22.08 -5.53
N PRO A 18 12.20 21.97 -4.88
CA PRO A 18 11.70 20.66 -4.51
C PRO A 18 11.69 19.84 -5.79
N LEU A 19 12.36 18.68 -5.79
CA LEU A 19 12.21 17.73 -6.88
C LEU A 19 10.71 17.60 -7.07
N ALA A 20 10.21 18.06 -8.22
CA ALA A 20 8.81 17.92 -8.55
C ALA A 20 8.53 16.42 -8.43
N ALA A 21 7.80 16.02 -7.38
CA ALA A 21 7.33 14.66 -7.27
C ALA A 21 6.56 14.43 -8.57
N THR A 22 7.10 13.57 -9.43
CA THR A 22 6.45 13.26 -10.70
C THR A 22 5.07 12.74 -10.33
N ALA A 23 4.03 13.51 -10.66
CA ALA A 23 2.66 13.08 -10.43
C ALA A 23 2.47 11.72 -11.11
N ASP A 24 1.99 10.73 -10.36
CA ASP A 24 1.81 9.39 -10.89
C ASP A 24 0.86 9.43 -12.09
N SER A 25 1.17 8.72 -13.17
CA SER A 25 0.23 8.63 -14.28
C SER A 25 -1.03 7.85 -13.86
N LYS A 26 -2.12 7.99 -14.63
CA LYS A 26 -3.31 7.15 -14.44
C LYS A 26 -2.97 5.65 -14.48
N GLN A 27 -2.04 5.27 -15.35
CA GLN A 27 -1.58 3.89 -15.44
C GLN A 27 -0.83 3.46 -14.17
N ASP A 28 0.02 4.33 -13.61
CA ASP A 28 0.74 4.04 -12.36
C ASP A 28 -0.22 3.84 -11.19
N CYS A 29 -1.28 4.65 -11.08
CA CYS A 29 -2.31 4.45 -10.05
C CYS A 29 -3.09 3.13 -10.22
N ILE A 30 -3.39 2.73 -11.46
CA ILE A 30 -4.06 1.46 -11.75
C ILE A 30 -3.16 0.27 -11.37
N VAL A 31 -1.88 0.31 -11.76
CA VAL A 31 -0.92 -0.74 -11.40
C VAL A 31 -0.73 -0.78 -9.88
N SER A 32 -0.52 0.37 -9.25
CA SER A 32 -0.37 0.49 -7.79
C SER A 32 -1.58 -0.07 -7.03
N GLY A 33 -2.80 0.15 -7.54
CA GLY A 33 -4.00 -0.45 -6.96
C GLY A 33 -3.98 -1.97 -6.95
N ARG A 34 -3.55 -2.62 -8.04
CA ARG A 34 -3.43 -4.09 -8.09
C ARG A 34 -2.36 -4.59 -7.11
N VAL A 35 -1.17 -3.98 -7.13
CA VAL A 35 -0.07 -4.32 -6.22
C VAL A 35 -0.52 -4.16 -4.76
N PHE A 36 -1.21 -3.07 -4.44
CA PHE A 36 -1.75 -2.83 -3.10
C PHE A 36 -2.74 -3.91 -2.67
N GLN A 37 -3.68 -4.30 -3.54
CA GLN A 37 -4.64 -5.36 -3.24
C GLN A 37 -3.92 -6.69 -2.97
N ASP A 38 -2.98 -7.09 -3.82
CA ASP A 38 -2.26 -8.35 -3.66
C ASP A 38 -1.35 -8.35 -2.42
N ALA A 39 -0.76 -7.20 -2.11
CA ALA A 39 0.01 -7.02 -0.88
C ALA A 39 -0.89 -7.09 0.36
N MET A 40 -2.08 -6.47 0.36
CA MET A 40 -3.06 -6.60 1.45
C MET A 40 -3.57 -8.02 1.64
N ARG A 41 -3.81 -8.76 0.54
CA ARG A 41 -4.17 -10.19 0.61
C ARG A 41 -3.05 -10.99 1.27
N SER A 42 -1.82 -10.74 0.86
CA SER A 42 -0.64 -11.41 1.43
C SER A 42 -0.45 -11.05 2.90
N GLU A 43 -0.67 -9.79 3.28
CA GLU A 43 -0.62 -9.31 4.66
C GLU A 43 -1.65 -10.03 5.54
N VAL A 44 -2.90 -10.16 5.08
CA VAL A 44 -3.94 -10.88 5.84
C VAL A 44 -3.62 -12.37 5.96
N LEU A 45 -3.11 -13.01 4.90
CA LEU A 45 -2.68 -14.41 4.96
C LEU A 45 -1.46 -14.59 5.87
N SER A 46 -0.55 -13.62 5.90
CA SER A 46 0.57 -13.59 6.85
C SER A 46 0.08 -13.52 8.28
N ILE A 47 -0.89 -12.65 8.58
CA ILE A 47 -1.45 -12.50 9.93
C ILE A 47 -2.23 -13.77 10.34
N ALA A 48 -3.04 -14.32 9.44
CA ALA A 48 -3.92 -15.45 9.74
C ALA A 48 -3.18 -16.81 9.79
N TYR A 49 -2.18 -17.00 8.93
CA TYR A 49 -1.59 -18.32 8.67
C TYR A 49 -0.05 -18.32 8.63
N GLY A 50 0.60 -17.18 8.84
CA GLY A 50 2.07 -17.06 8.79
C GLY A 50 2.65 -17.18 7.38
N GLU A 51 1.84 -16.99 6.33
CA GLU A 51 2.31 -17.00 4.94
C GLU A 51 3.23 -15.81 4.66
N GLN A 52 4.35 -16.03 3.97
CA GLN A 52 5.26 -14.95 3.60
C GLN A 52 4.76 -14.20 2.37
N ILE A 53 4.92 -12.88 2.38
CA ILE A 53 4.63 -12.02 1.22
C ILE A 53 5.74 -12.22 0.18
N ASP A 54 5.36 -12.68 -1.00
CA ASP A 54 6.25 -12.72 -2.17
C ASP A 54 6.11 -11.43 -2.98
N TRP A 55 6.90 -10.41 -2.64
CA TRP A 55 6.94 -9.12 -3.31
C TRP A 55 7.30 -9.20 -4.80
N ARG A 56 8.00 -10.26 -5.24
CA ARG A 56 8.34 -10.43 -6.66
C ARG A 56 7.13 -10.89 -7.47
N ARG A 57 6.25 -11.67 -6.85
CA ARG A 57 5.05 -12.22 -7.51
C ARG A 57 3.96 -11.16 -7.71
N ILE A 58 3.98 -10.08 -6.94
CA ILE A 58 2.96 -9.03 -6.97
C ILE A 58 3.41 -7.77 -7.73
N ASP A 59 4.38 -7.89 -8.63
CA ASP A 59 4.90 -6.80 -9.48
C ASP A 59 5.39 -5.55 -8.73
N TYR A 60 5.59 -5.62 -7.40
CA TYR A 60 5.93 -4.49 -6.55
C TYR A 60 7.19 -3.75 -7.02
N TYR A 61 8.23 -4.49 -7.40
CA TYR A 61 9.50 -3.92 -7.86
C TYR A 61 9.44 -3.27 -9.26
N THR A 62 8.33 -3.41 -9.98
CA THR A 62 8.13 -2.74 -11.28
C THR A 62 7.65 -1.29 -11.12
N LEU A 63 7.14 -0.94 -9.94
CA LEU A 63 6.64 0.39 -9.62
C LEU A 63 7.78 1.39 -9.42
N PRO A 64 7.55 2.69 -9.67
CA PRO A 64 8.44 3.75 -9.19
C PRO A 64 8.63 3.68 -7.66
N LYS A 65 9.81 4.08 -7.17
CA LYS A 65 10.12 4.04 -5.72
C LYS A 65 9.12 4.81 -4.85
N SER A 66 8.63 5.96 -5.31
CA SER A 66 7.62 6.72 -4.59
C SER A 66 6.31 5.95 -4.41
N ALA A 67 5.90 5.17 -5.42
CA ALA A 67 4.71 4.33 -5.35
C ALA A 67 4.92 3.13 -4.41
N GLN A 68 6.10 2.52 -4.47
CA GLN A 68 6.54 1.47 -3.55
C GLN A 68 6.44 1.93 -2.08
N GLU A 69 7.02 3.09 -1.75
CA GLU A 69 7.01 3.66 -0.40
C GLU A 69 5.58 3.99 0.09
N ARG A 70 4.73 4.57 -0.77
CA ARG A 70 3.32 4.84 -0.40
C ARG A 70 2.55 3.56 -0.10
N ILE A 71 2.72 2.52 -0.92
CA ILE A 71 2.07 1.22 -0.70
C ILE A 71 2.49 0.63 0.64
N GLU A 72 3.79 0.62 0.96
CA GLU A 72 4.27 0.12 2.26
C GLU A 72 3.68 0.89 3.44
N VAL A 73 3.66 2.22 3.35
CA VAL A 73 3.07 3.08 4.38
C VAL A 73 1.58 2.80 4.55
N ASP A 74 0.83 2.67 3.45
CA ASP A 74 -0.61 2.44 3.51
C ASP A 74 -0.95 1.03 4.01
N ILE A 75 -0.19 0.00 3.63
CA ILE A 75 -0.32 -1.35 4.20
C ILE A 75 -0.07 -1.31 5.70
N SER A 76 1.00 -0.63 6.14
CA SER A 76 1.31 -0.51 7.57
C SER A 76 0.20 0.18 8.35
N LYS A 77 -0.49 1.17 7.77
CA LYS A 77 -1.66 1.81 8.41
C LYS A 77 -2.86 0.89 8.49
N MET A 78 -3.03 0.01 7.50
CA MET A 78 -4.14 -0.94 7.42
C MET A 78 -3.93 -2.19 8.27
N ARG A 79 -2.69 -2.50 8.67
CA ARG A 79 -2.36 -3.69 9.48
C ARG A 79 -3.24 -3.86 10.73
N PRO A 80 -3.47 -2.85 11.59
CA PRO A 80 -4.35 -3.03 12.76
C PRO A 80 -5.79 -3.39 12.39
N THR A 81 -6.30 -2.86 11.27
CA THR A 81 -7.61 -3.23 10.74
C THR A 81 -7.62 -4.67 10.24
N ALA A 82 -6.58 -5.09 9.52
CA ALA A 82 -6.40 -6.46 9.06
C ALA A 82 -6.33 -7.45 10.24
N GLU A 83 -5.56 -7.15 11.28
CA GLU A 83 -5.46 -7.94 12.51
C GLU A 83 -6.82 -8.11 13.20
N SER A 84 -7.60 -7.02 13.30
CA SER A 84 -8.95 -7.06 13.88
C SER A 84 -9.89 -7.95 13.07
N ILE A 85 -9.88 -7.83 11.74
CA ILE A 85 -10.69 -8.67 10.84
C ILE A 85 -10.29 -10.14 10.97
N VAL A 86 -9.00 -10.45 10.91
CA VAL A 86 -8.48 -11.82 11.07
C VAL A 86 -8.90 -12.41 12.42
N ALA A 87 -8.71 -11.66 13.51
CA ALA A 87 -9.08 -12.11 14.84
C ALA A 87 -10.59 -12.38 14.96
N ASN A 88 -11.44 -11.62 14.28
CA ASN A 88 -12.88 -11.88 14.28
C ASN A 88 -13.25 -13.14 13.51
N VAL A 89 -12.69 -13.35 12.33
CA VAL A 89 -12.96 -14.56 11.53
C VAL A 89 -12.41 -15.82 12.21
N GLN A 90 -11.22 -15.74 12.82
CA GLN A 90 -10.58 -16.90 13.47
C GLN A 90 -11.35 -17.41 14.70
N LYS A 91 -12.19 -16.59 15.34
CA LYS A 91 -13.05 -17.03 16.46
C LYS A 91 -14.07 -18.10 16.04
N ASP A 92 -14.53 -18.04 14.80
CA ASP A 92 -15.61 -18.90 14.30
C ASP A 92 -15.09 -20.25 13.76
N VAL A 93 -13.79 -20.36 13.49
CA VAL A 93 -13.15 -21.58 12.92
C VAL A 93 -13.46 -22.83 13.75
N SER A 94 -13.39 -22.73 15.08
CA SER A 94 -13.66 -23.88 15.96
C SER A 94 -15.13 -24.31 15.92
N GLU A 95 -16.06 -23.36 15.76
CA GLU A 95 -17.49 -23.66 15.59
C GLU A 95 -17.74 -24.33 14.23
N TRP A 96 -17.19 -23.80 13.15
CA TRP A 96 -17.32 -24.38 11.82
C TRP A 96 -16.78 -25.80 11.74
N ASN A 97 -15.63 -26.06 12.35
CA ASN A 97 -15.06 -27.41 12.45
C ASN A 97 -15.98 -28.36 13.23
N ARG A 98 -16.62 -27.90 14.31
CA ARG A 98 -17.59 -28.69 15.09
C ARG A 98 -18.83 -29.07 14.27
N GLN A 99 -19.23 -28.20 13.34
CA GLN A 99 -20.34 -28.42 12.42
C GLN A 99 -19.96 -29.31 11.22
N GLY A 100 -18.72 -29.82 11.18
CA GLY A 100 -18.25 -30.70 10.10
C GLY A 100 -17.82 -29.96 8.83
N MET A 101 -17.63 -28.64 8.91
CA MET A 101 -17.13 -27.82 7.81
C MET A 101 -15.60 -27.67 7.90
N ASP A 102 -14.94 -27.38 6.78
CA ASP A 102 -13.52 -26.99 6.80
C ASP A 102 -13.42 -25.50 7.19
N GLY A 103 -13.31 -25.25 8.50
CA GLY A 103 -13.28 -23.89 9.04
C GLY A 103 -12.08 -23.07 8.58
N ASN A 104 -10.93 -23.71 8.29
CA ASN A 104 -9.75 -22.99 7.81
C ASN A 104 -9.93 -22.53 6.36
N SER A 105 -10.46 -23.41 5.50
CA SER A 105 -10.77 -23.04 4.10
C SER A 105 -11.83 -21.94 4.06
N MET A 106 -12.87 -22.04 4.89
CA MET A 106 -13.92 -21.02 4.98
C MET A 106 -13.40 -19.68 5.51
N ALA A 107 -12.58 -19.69 6.55
CA ALA A 107 -11.91 -18.48 7.06
C ALA A 107 -11.10 -17.81 5.95
N ARG A 108 -10.34 -18.60 5.17
CA ARG A 108 -9.54 -18.08 4.06
C ARG A 108 -10.42 -17.42 3.00
N GLU A 109 -11.53 -18.07 2.62
CA GLU A 109 -12.48 -17.53 1.64
C GLU A 109 -13.11 -16.22 2.13
N ILE A 110 -13.56 -16.15 3.38
CA ILE A 110 -14.14 -14.93 3.96
C ILE A 110 -13.12 -13.79 3.99
N LEU A 111 -11.89 -14.07 4.46
CA LEU A 111 -10.82 -13.08 4.55
C LEU A 111 -10.42 -12.52 3.19
N LEU A 112 -10.31 -13.39 2.17
CA LEU A 112 -9.92 -12.96 0.82
C LEU A 112 -11.09 -12.35 0.04
N GLY A 113 -12.33 -12.82 0.26
CA GLY A 113 -13.53 -12.27 -0.36
C GLY A 113 -13.87 -10.86 0.14
N GLY A 114 -13.57 -10.56 1.40
CA GLY A 114 -13.73 -9.20 1.96
C GLY A 114 -12.83 -8.13 1.32
N MET A 115 -11.93 -8.52 0.42
CA MET A 115 -10.97 -7.63 -0.24
C MET A 115 -11.33 -7.26 -1.68
N GLU A 116 -12.52 -7.63 -2.14
CA GLU A 116 -12.98 -7.24 -3.46
C GLU A 116 -12.96 -5.71 -3.64
N ASN A 117 -12.51 -5.27 -4.83
CA ASN A 117 -12.46 -3.86 -5.25
C ASN A 117 -11.46 -2.97 -4.49
N LEU A 118 -10.58 -3.53 -3.65
CA LEU A 118 -9.49 -2.77 -3.01
C LEU A 118 -8.59 -2.10 -4.05
N ALA A 119 -8.30 -2.79 -5.15
CA ALA A 119 -7.50 -2.23 -6.24
C ALA A 119 -8.13 -0.98 -6.85
N GLU A 120 -9.43 -1.01 -7.13
CA GLU A 120 -10.15 0.13 -7.70
C GLU A 120 -10.19 1.31 -6.71
N LYS A 121 -10.55 1.04 -5.46
CA LYS A 121 -10.60 2.07 -4.40
C LYS A 121 -9.26 2.75 -4.21
N TYR A 122 -8.16 1.99 -4.20
CA TYR A 122 -6.81 2.52 -4.08
C TYR A 122 -6.42 3.36 -5.30
N ALA A 123 -6.68 2.87 -6.51
CA ALA A 123 -6.40 3.61 -7.74
C ALA A 123 -7.13 4.97 -7.78
N ILE A 124 -8.39 5.01 -7.33
CA ILE A 124 -9.17 6.27 -7.23
C ILE A 124 -8.55 7.22 -6.20
N GLN A 125 -8.12 6.72 -5.04
CA GLN A 125 -7.46 7.55 -4.03
C GLN A 125 -6.12 8.11 -4.53
N CYS A 126 -5.32 7.28 -5.18
CA CYS A 126 -4.06 7.68 -5.82
C CYS A 126 -4.29 8.84 -6.81
N LEU A 127 -5.31 8.73 -7.67
CA LEU A 127 -5.66 9.79 -8.63
C LEU A 127 -6.12 11.08 -7.98
N LYS A 128 -6.79 11.01 -6.81
CA LYS A 128 -7.27 12.20 -6.08
C LYS A 128 -6.17 12.91 -5.27
N ALA A 129 -5.08 12.23 -4.98
CA ALA A 129 -3.96 12.77 -4.22
C ALA A 129 -2.94 13.53 -5.08
N GLN A 130 -3.18 13.61 -6.40
CA GLN A 130 -2.38 14.37 -7.38
C GLN A 130 -2.73 15.86 -7.38
#